data_AF-A0A258CU28-F1
#
_entry.id   AF-A0A258CU28-F1
#
_cell.length_a   1.000
_cell.length_b   1.000
_cell.length_c   1.000
_cell.angle_alpha   90.00
_cell.angle_beta   90.00
_cell.angle_gamma   90.00
#
_symmetry.space_group_name_H-M   'P 1'
#
loop_
_entity.id
_entity.type
_entity.pdbx_description
1 polymer ?
#
loop_
_entity_poly.entity_id
_entity_poly.type
_entity_poly.pdbx_seq_one_letter_code
_entity_poly.pdbx_strand_id
1 'polypeptide(L)'
;ERQDAEKLLRTLSDPTQRDQFLSNLRGLLRAVPSAPTGGEEASVRSDWLSQATQSLASLSTGVLSVIGEMEQIPEQLNYVAETLTDPFTLQRLAWTVVTVLGVLAGALLAEWITIRLLAAPRRAVEARQSRSWLVRALLLVVRTILDVLPIAAFALVAFGILGFAEVGFVVRLAVVSVLHANVMARLINAAGRAMLAPRTPALRLVALDDEGATYVYLWWRRFTTVAVYGYFLVRTGWILGLSQSAFVFFSDLLGLLIAGMAIVFVLQVRVPVARVLRGTREEPTNFRRLRRHLADFWHLLAIAYVAAIYAVWVLEIPGGFAYLARASLLSILVVVAARLVYLGLGRVLGTIFKLSVETRVQFPLLEARANRYLPFLRRVGQILLALL
;
A
#
# COMPACT_ATOMS: atom_id res chain seq x y z
N GLU A 1 -36.16 0.69 -7.54
CA GLU A 1 -35.94 0.76 -6.07
C GLU A 1 -37.22 1.02 -5.26
N ARG A 2 -37.84 2.21 -5.29
CA ARG A 2 -39.04 2.49 -4.46
C ARG A 2 -40.27 1.64 -4.85
N GLN A 3 -40.46 1.43 -6.15
CA GLN A 3 -41.55 0.58 -6.68
C GLN A 3 -41.35 -0.91 -6.33
N ASP A 4 -40.11 -1.38 -6.24
CA ASP A 4 -39.79 -2.76 -5.88
C ASP A 4 -40.08 -3.01 -4.40
N ALA A 5 -39.76 -2.03 -3.54
CA ALA A 5 -40.10 -2.06 -2.12
C ALA A 5 -41.62 -2.05 -1.86
N GLU A 6 -42.38 -1.25 -2.61
CA GLU A 6 -43.85 -1.22 -2.53
C GLU A 6 -44.48 -2.54 -2.99
N LYS A 7 -43.91 -3.16 -4.03
CA LYS A 7 -44.37 -4.45 -4.54
C LYS A 7 -44.13 -5.56 -3.52
N LEU A 8 -42.96 -5.58 -2.88
CA LEU A 8 -42.64 -6.51 -1.79
C LEU A 8 -43.53 -6.29 -0.57
N LEU A 9 -43.81 -5.03 -0.20
CA LEU A 9 -44.70 -4.71 0.91
C LEU A 9 -46.12 -5.25 0.65
N ARG A 10 -46.63 -5.11 -0.60
CA ARG A 10 -47.91 -5.68 -1.01
C ARG A 10 -47.91 -7.20 -0.96
N THR A 11 -46.89 -7.86 -1.50
CA THR A 11 -46.77 -9.33 -1.47
C THR A 11 -46.69 -9.87 -0.04
N LEU A 12 -46.04 -9.16 0.90
CA LEU A 12 -45.92 -9.57 2.30
C LEU A 12 -47.16 -9.25 3.15
N SER A 13 -47.98 -8.27 2.73
CA SER A 13 -49.21 -7.87 3.44
C SER A 13 -50.40 -8.78 3.17
N ASP A 14 -50.42 -9.48 2.04
CA ASP A 14 -51.46 -10.47 1.70
C ASP A 14 -51.08 -11.86 2.27
N PRO A 15 -51.87 -12.43 3.18
CA PRO A 15 -51.53 -13.69 3.86
C PRO A 15 -51.35 -14.87 2.89
N THR A 16 -52.12 -14.91 1.81
CA THR A 16 -52.04 -15.97 0.80
C THR A 16 -50.78 -15.87 -0.06
N GLN A 17 -50.41 -14.65 -0.45
CA GLN A 17 -49.19 -14.42 -1.24
C GLN A 17 -47.92 -14.57 -0.40
N ARG A 18 -47.98 -14.16 0.87
CA ARG A 18 -46.89 -14.34 1.83
C ARG A 18 -46.56 -15.81 2.02
N ASP A 19 -47.57 -16.67 2.17
CA ASP A 19 -47.34 -18.10 2.42
C ASP A 19 -46.75 -18.81 1.18
N GLN A 20 -47.18 -18.43 -0.03
CA GLN A 20 -46.55 -18.90 -1.28
C GLN A 20 -45.12 -18.38 -1.46
N PHE A 21 -44.87 -17.13 -1.10
CA PHE A 21 -43.52 -16.56 -1.13
C PHE A 21 -42.58 -17.27 -0.14
N LEU A 22 -43.07 -17.53 1.07
CA LEU A 22 -42.34 -18.30 2.09
C LEU A 22 -42.13 -19.77 1.69
N SER A 23 -43.09 -20.41 1.01
CA SER A 23 -42.89 -21.77 0.50
C SER A 23 -41.82 -21.82 -0.58
N ASN A 24 -41.81 -20.83 -1.49
CA ASN A 24 -40.82 -20.74 -2.55
C ASN A 24 -39.42 -20.46 -1.98
N LEU A 25 -39.31 -19.56 -0.99
CA LEU A 25 -38.06 -19.32 -0.28
C LEU A 25 -37.55 -20.56 0.47
N ARG A 26 -38.44 -21.32 1.14
CA ARG A 26 -38.08 -22.58 1.78
C ARG A 26 -37.67 -23.65 0.76
N GLY A 27 -38.30 -23.68 -0.41
CA GLY A 27 -37.92 -24.54 -1.53
C GLY A 27 -36.52 -24.23 -2.04
N LEU A 28 -36.21 -22.95 -2.22
CA LEU A 28 -34.88 -22.49 -2.61
C LEU A 28 -33.83 -22.77 -1.52
N LEU A 29 -34.17 -22.54 -0.24
CA LEU A 29 -33.28 -22.85 0.89
C LEU A 29 -32.99 -24.34 1.04
N ARG A 30 -33.92 -25.22 0.65
CA ARG A 30 -33.69 -26.67 0.62
C ARG A 30 -32.89 -27.12 -0.61
N ALA A 31 -32.94 -26.35 -1.70
CA ALA A 31 -32.15 -26.58 -2.90
C ALA A 31 -30.71 -26.05 -2.78
N VAL A 32 -30.41 -25.20 -1.79
CA VAL A 32 -29.05 -24.85 -1.41
C VAL A 32 -28.46 -26.05 -0.65
N PRO A 33 -27.43 -26.75 -1.18
CA PRO A 33 -26.83 -27.88 -0.51
C PRO A 33 -26.26 -27.41 0.83
N SER A 34 -26.68 -28.04 1.92
CA SER A 34 -26.00 -27.88 3.22
C SER A 34 -24.57 -28.40 3.04
N ALA A 35 -23.59 -27.50 3.09
CA ALA A 35 -22.19 -27.85 2.92
C ALA A 35 -21.78 -28.93 3.94
N PRO A 36 -21.14 -30.04 3.53
CA PRO A 36 -20.57 -30.97 4.47
C PRO A 36 -19.36 -30.32 5.14
N THR A 37 -19.25 -30.48 6.46
CA THR A 37 -18.23 -29.93 7.36
C THR A 37 -16.80 -30.47 7.14
N GLY A 38 -16.45 -30.88 5.91
CA GLY A 38 -15.11 -31.34 5.51
C GLY A 38 -14.63 -30.79 4.17
N GLY A 39 -15.32 -29.78 3.60
CA GLY A 39 -15.12 -29.32 2.21
C GLY A 39 -14.37 -27.99 2.01
N GLU A 40 -13.81 -27.37 3.04
CA GLU A 40 -13.19 -26.04 2.92
C GLU A 40 -12.06 -25.99 1.88
N GLU A 41 -11.24 -27.04 1.74
CA GLU A 41 -10.16 -27.04 0.73
C GLU A 41 -10.65 -27.24 -0.70
N ALA A 42 -11.74 -27.99 -0.90
CA ALA A 42 -12.30 -28.26 -2.22
C ALA A 42 -13.14 -27.07 -2.71
N SER A 43 -13.93 -26.43 -1.83
CA SER A 43 -14.70 -25.23 -2.15
C SER A 43 -13.77 -24.04 -2.44
N VAL A 44 -12.74 -23.82 -1.61
CA VAL A 44 -11.74 -22.77 -1.88
C VAL A 44 -11.05 -23.00 -3.22
N ARG A 45 -10.80 -24.27 -3.61
CA ARG A 45 -10.20 -24.61 -4.91
C ARG A 45 -11.10 -24.34 -6.12
N SER A 46 -12.39 -24.66 -6.04
CA SER A 46 -13.35 -24.35 -7.11
C SER A 46 -13.67 -22.86 -7.18
N ASP A 47 -13.70 -22.19 -6.04
CA ASP A 47 -14.05 -20.77 -5.93
C ASP A 47 -12.96 -19.89 -6.58
N TRP A 48 -11.68 -20.17 -6.36
CA TRP A 48 -10.62 -19.38 -7.02
C TRP A 48 -10.55 -19.61 -8.53
N LEU A 49 -10.85 -20.83 -9.02
CA LEU A 49 -10.89 -21.12 -10.46
C LEU A 49 -12.03 -20.37 -11.15
N SER A 50 -13.22 -20.35 -10.53
CA SER A 50 -14.37 -19.61 -11.06
C SER A 50 -14.14 -18.10 -11.04
N GLN A 51 -13.55 -17.56 -9.97
CA GLN A 51 -13.14 -16.16 -9.89
C GLN A 51 -12.09 -15.80 -10.95
N ALA A 52 -11.05 -16.63 -11.12
CA ALA A 52 -10.04 -16.39 -12.16
C ALA A 52 -10.64 -16.40 -13.58
N THR A 53 -11.60 -17.28 -13.83
CA THR A 53 -12.32 -17.30 -15.11
C THR A 53 -13.17 -16.03 -15.29
N GLN A 54 -13.86 -15.57 -14.24
CA GLN A 54 -14.64 -14.33 -14.27
C GLN A 54 -13.76 -13.09 -14.46
N SER A 55 -12.60 -13.02 -13.81
CA SER A 55 -11.63 -11.92 -14.03
C SER A 55 -11.04 -11.94 -15.44
N LEU A 56 -10.75 -13.11 -16.00
CA LEU A 56 -10.32 -13.21 -17.40
C LEU A 56 -11.42 -12.77 -18.36
N ALA A 57 -12.68 -13.11 -18.06
CA ALA A 57 -13.83 -12.64 -18.83
C ALA A 57 -14.01 -11.12 -18.70
N SER A 58 -13.87 -10.55 -17.50
CA SER A 58 -13.98 -9.10 -17.28
C SER A 58 -12.88 -8.34 -18.01
N LEU A 59 -11.64 -8.83 -17.99
CA LEU A 59 -10.52 -8.28 -18.77
C LEU A 59 -10.80 -8.33 -20.28
N SER A 60 -11.30 -9.45 -20.79
CA SER A 60 -11.68 -9.59 -22.21
C SER A 60 -12.77 -8.58 -22.60
N THR A 61 -13.83 -8.47 -21.79
CA THR A 61 -14.88 -7.48 -22.03
C THR A 61 -14.38 -6.04 -21.89
N GLY A 62 -13.42 -5.78 -21.00
CA GLY A 62 -12.78 -4.48 -20.84
C GLY A 62 -11.94 -4.07 -22.06
N VAL A 63 -11.18 -5.00 -22.64
CA VAL A 63 -10.44 -4.75 -23.88
C VAL A 63 -11.40 -4.49 -25.04
N LEU A 64 -12.46 -5.30 -25.16
CA LEU A 64 -13.47 -5.10 -26.21
C LEU A 64 -14.24 -3.79 -26.03
N SER A 65 -14.54 -3.36 -24.79
CA SER A 65 -15.18 -2.07 -24.53
C SER A 65 -14.27 -0.90 -24.90
N VAL A 66 -12.97 -0.99 -24.61
CA VAL A 66 -12.00 0.04 -25.02
C VAL A 66 -11.90 0.13 -26.54
N ILE A 67 -11.92 -1.01 -27.25
CA ILE A 67 -11.92 -1.03 -28.72
C ILE A 67 -13.21 -0.41 -29.27
N GLY A 68 -14.37 -0.75 -28.71
CA GLY A 68 -15.65 -0.16 -29.11
C GLY A 68 -15.73 1.35 -28.83
N GLU A 69 -15.18 1.82 -27.71
CA GLU A 69 -15.02 3.25 -27.42
C GLU A 69 -14.05 3.92 -28.41
N MET A 70 -12.99 3.21 -28.83
CA MET A 70 -12.05 3.70 -29.85
C MET A 70 -12.68 3.85 -31.24
N GLU A 71 -13.62 2.98 -31.61
CA GLU A 71 -14.37 3.11 -32.87
C GLU A 71 -15.31 4.33 -32.87
N GLN A 72 -15.72 4.81 -31.70
CA GLN A 72 -16.54 6.02 -31.55
C GLN A 72 -15.71 7.31 -31.46
N ILE A 73 -14.37 7.22 -31.34
CA ILE A 73 -13.47 8.39 -31.30
C ILE A 73 -13.68 9.32 -32.52
N PRO A 74 -13.80 8.84 -33.77
CA PRO A 74 -14.01 9.73 -34.91
C PRO A 74 -15.30 10.56 -34.80
N GLU A 75 -16.39 9.97 -34.33
CA GLU A 75 -17.65 10.69 -34.10
C GLU A 75 -17.55 11.68 -32.94
N GLN A 76 -16.88 11.30 -31.85
CA GLN A 76 -16.62 12.20 -30.73
C GLN A 76 -15.70 13.36 -31.13
N LEU A 77 -14.70 13.13 -31.99
CA LEU A 77 -13.82 14.18 -32.52
C LEU A 77 -14.59 15.14 -33.43
N ASN A 78 -15.50 14.62 -34.25
CA ASN A 78 -16.37 15.46 -35.08
C ASN A 78 -17.33 16.30 -34.22
N TYR A 79 -17.92 15.72 -33.18
CA TYR A 79 -18.72 16.46 -32.20
C TYR A 79 -17.92 17.56 -31.51
N VAL A 80 -16.68 17.28 -31.10
CA VAL A 80 -15.79 18.29 -30.50
C VAL A 80 -15.43 19.37 -31.52
N ALA A 81 -15.18 19.02 -32.79
CA ALA A 81 -14.87 19.98 -33.84
C ALA A 81 -16.07 20.90 -34.14
N GLU A 82 -17.29 20.36 -34.23
CA GLU A 82 -18.52 21.16 -34.37
C GLU A 82 -18.76 22.05 -33.14
N THR A 83 -18.54 21.51 -31.94
CA THR A 83 -18.68 22.23 -30.67
C THR A 83 -17.67 23.40 -30.54
N LEU A 84 -16.47 23.24 -31.11
CA LEU A 84 -15.44 24.28 -31.14
C LEU A 84 -15.67 25.33 -32.24
N THR A 85 -16.63 25.12 -33.14
CA THR A 85 -16.97 26.09 -34.19
C THR A 85 -18.09 27.04 -33.74
N ASP A 86 -18.83 26.69 -32.67
CA ASP A 86 -19.89 27.51 -32.08
C ASP A 86 -19.31 28.63 -31.17
N PRO A 87 -19.52 29.93 -31.51
CA PRO A 87 -18.99 31.06 -30.73
C PRO A 87 -19.45 31.09 -29.27
N PHE A 88 -20.67 30.63 -28.99
CA PHE A 88 -21.22 30.66 -27.63
C PHE A 88 -20.60 29.58 -26.73
N THR A 89 -20.24 28.44 -27.32
CA THR A 89 -19.58 27.35 -26.61
C THR A 89 -18.11 27.66 -26.36
N LEU A 90 -17.43 28.28 -27.33
CA LEU A 90 -16.08 28.82 -27.13
C LEU A 90 -16.02 29.86 -26.00
N GLN A 91 -17.01 30.74 -25.87
CA GLN A 91 -17.06 31.72 -24.79
C GLN A 91 -17.22 31.05 -23.42
N ARG A 92 -18.07 30.01 -23.30
CA ARG A 92 -18.23 29.23 -22.06
C ARG A 92 -16.96 28.44 -21.70
N LEU A 93 -16.30 27.84 -22.69
CA LEU A 93 -15.02 27.17 -22.52
C LEU A 93 -13.93 28.16 -22.08
N ALA A 94 -13.84 29.33 -22.71
CA ALA A 94 -12.89 30.37 -22.36
C ALA A 94 -13.09 30.84 -20.90
N TRP A 95 -14.34 31.11 -20.50
CA TRP A 95 -14.64 31.46 -19.11
C TRP A 95 -14.26 30.36 -18.12
N THR A 96 -14.56 29.11 -18.48
CA THR A 96 -14.20 27.94 -17.68
C THR A 96 -12.68 27.82 -17.52
N VAL A 97 -11.93 27.94 -18.61
CA VAL A 97 -10.46 27.88 -18.61
C VAL A 97 -9.87 29.03 -17.79
N VAL A 98 -10.35 30.26 -17.98
CA VAL A 98 -9.92 31.42 -17.19
C VAL A 98 -10.19 31.21 -15.70
N THR A 99 -11.35 30.65 -15.36
CA THR A 99 -11.72 30.36 -13.97
C THR A 99 -10.79 29.31 -13.37
N VAL A 100 -10.53 28.20 -14.08
CA VAL A 100 -9.60 27.15 -13.62
C VAL A 100 -8.18 27.69 -13.48
N LEU A 101 -7.71 28.47 -14.46
CA LEU A 101 -6.40 29.13 -14.38
C LEU A 101 -6.34 30.13 -13.23
N GLY A 102 -7.42 30.86 -12.95
CA GLY A 102 -7.54 31.77 -11.82
C GLY A 102 -7.48 31.05 -10.47
N VAL A 103 -8.19 29.91 -10.34
CA VAL A 103 -8.12 29.02 -9.16
C VAL A 103 -6.68 28.55 -8.95
N LEU A 104 -6.02 28.03 -9.99
CA LEU A 104 -4.66 27.53 -9.91
C LEU A 104 -3.65 28.65 -9.61
N ALA A 105 -3.76 29.80 -10.29
CA ALA A 105 -2.89 30.94 -10.07
C ALA A 105 -3.03 31.50 -8.64
N GLY A 106 -4.26 31.68 -8.15
CA GLY A 106 -4.52 32.13 -6.78
C GLY A 106 -3.96 31.15 -5.74
N ALA A 107 -4.16 29.85 -5.95
CA ALA A 107 -3.63 28.81 -5.06
C ALA A 107 -2.09 28.76 -5.06
N LEU A 108 -1.45 28.87 -6.24
CA LEU A 108 0.00 28.92 -6.36
C LEU A 108 0.60 30.19 -5.76
N LEU A 109 -0.09 31.33 -5.89
CA LEU A 109 0.32 32.58 -5.24
C LEU A 109 0.24 32.46 -3.72
N ALA A 110 -0.85 31.91 -3.18
CA ALA A 110 -1.00 31.68 -1.75
C ALA A 110 0.08 30.73 -1.20
N GLU A 111 0.38 29.67 -1.95
CA GLU A 111 1.50 28.78 -1.65
C GLU A 111 2.83 29.53 -1.65
N TRP A 112 3.13 30.29 -2.70
CA TRP A 112 4.38 31.02 -2.84
C TRP A 112 4.58 32.03 -1.72
N ILE A 113 3.53 32.78 -1.36
CA ILE A 113 3.53 33.70 -0.22
C ILE A 113 3.82 32.93 1.07
N THR A 114 3.15 31.80 1.30
CA THR A 114 3.33 30.98 2.50
C THR A 114 4.76 30.42 2.59
N ILE A 115 5.32 29.93 1.48
CA ILE A 115 6.72 29.47 1.42
C ILE A 115 7.67 30.61 1.76
N ARG A 116 7.42 31.81 1.21
CA ARG A 116 8.27 32.98 1.43
C ARG A 116 8.21 33.46 2.88
N LEU A 117 7.02 33.47 3.50
CA LEU A 117 6.83 33.81 4.91
C LEU A 117 7.47 32.77 5.85
N LEU A 118 7.38 31.48 5.51
CA LEU A 118 7.92 30.39 6.30
C LEU A 118 9.42 30.12 6.05
N ALA A 119 10.06 30.84 5.13
CA ALA A 119 11.48 30.63 4.82
C ALA A 119 12.39 30.93 6.03
N ALA A 120 12.09 31.99 6.79
CA ALA A 120 12.84 32.36 7.99
C ALA A 120 12.73 31.32 9.12
N PRO A 121 11.52 30.90 9.58
CA PRO A 121 11.41 29.88 10.62
C PRO A 121 11.97 28.53 10.18
N ARG A 122 11.85 28.17 8.89
CA ARG A 122 12.45 26.95 8.34
C ARG A 122 13.97 26.94 8.49
N ARG A 123 14.65 28.02 8.09
CA ARG A 123 16.11 28.12 8.23
C ARG A 123 16.54 28.11 9.70
N ALA A 124 15.76 28.74 10.59
CA ALA A 124 16.04 28.74 12.02
C ALA A 124 15.94 27.32 12.63
N VAL A 125 15.00 26.50 12.17
CA VAL A 125 14.88 25.09 12.59
C VAL A 125 16.02 24.24 12.03
N GLU A 126 16.39 24.43 10.76
CA GLU A 126 17.46 23.66 10.10
C GLU A 126 18.86 24.00 10.65
N ALA A 127 19.08 25.24 11.13
CA ALA A 127 20.34 25.65 11.75
C ALA A 127 20.55 25.06 13.16
N ARG A 128 19.47 24.62 13.84
CA ARG A 128 19.57 24.08 15.20
C ARG A 128 20.02 22.61 15.17
N GLN A 129 21.28 22.38 15.52
CA GLN A 129 21.78 21.04 15.80
C GLN A 129 21.61 20.73 17.29
N SER A 130 20.76 19.76 17.63
CA SER A 130 20.63 19.25 19.00
C SER A 130 21.18 17.84 19.10
N ARG A 131 21.80 17.50 20.24
CA ARG A 131 22.31 16.14 20.54
C ARG A 131 21.21 15.24 21.11
N SER A 132 20.12 15.81 21.65
CA SER A 132 19.02 15.07 22.27
C SER A 132 18.04 14.53 21.22
N TRP A 133 17.70 13.23 21.33
CA TRP A 133 16.80 12.54 20.41
C TRP A 133 15.37 13.11 20.43
N LEU A 134 14.87 13.51 21.61
CA LEU A 134 13.55 14.14 21.78
C LEU A 134 13.47 15.48 21.05
N VAL A 135 14.51 16.31 21.19
CA VAL A 135 14.57 17.63 20.53
C VAL A 135 14.69 17.46 19.02
N ARG A 136 15.44 16.46 18.53
CA ARG A 136 15.50 16.13 17.09
C ARG A 136 14.14 15.70 16.55
N ALA A 137 13.43 14.82 17.27
CA ALA A 137 12.09 14.39 16.89
C ALA A 137 11.11 15.57 16.85
N LEU A 138 11.14 16.44 17.86
CA LEU A 138 10.30 17.65 17.88
C LEU A 138 10.63 18.60 16.73
N LEU A 139 11.91 18.88 16.46
CA LEU A 139 12.33 19.71 15.32
C LEU A 139 11.89 19.13 13.97
N LEU A 140 11.92 17.80 13.84
CA LEU A 140 11.44 17.11 12.64
C LEU A 140 9.92 17.26 12.48
N VAL A 141 9.14 17.16 13.57
CA VAL A 141 7.69 17.41 13.56
C VAL A 141 7.41 18.86 13.16
N VAL A 142 8.07 19.84 13.78
CA VAL A 142 7.90 21.27 13.44
C VAL A 142 8.23 21.52 11.97
N ARG A 143 9.34 20.96 11.47
CA ARG A 143 9.70 21.08 10.05
C ARG A 143 8.66 20.45 9.13
N THR A 144 8.09 19.31 9.52
CA THR A 144 7.03 18.64 8.75
C THR A 144 5.78 19.50 8.69
N ILE A 145 5.37 20.10 9.81
CA ILE A 145 4.26 21.06 9.85
C ILE A 145 4.54 22.25 8.92
N LEU A 146 5.75 22.81 8.98
CA LEU A 146 6.16 23.91 8.10
C LEU A 146 6.17 23.53 6.61
N ASP A 147 6.46 22.27 6.27
CA ASP A 147 6.39 21.77 4.89
C ASP A 147 4.94 21.49 4.43
N VAL A 148 4.02 21.21 5.37
CA VAL A 148 2.59 20.97 5.08
C VAL A 148 1.79 22.27 4.96
N LEU A 149 2.17 23.33 5.68
CA LEU A 149 1.45 24.61 5.66
C LEU A 149 1.28 25.22 4.26
N PRO A 150 2.30 25.30 3.38
CA PRO A 150 2.10 25.77 2.01
C PRO A 150 1.13 24.92 1.19
N ILE A 151 1.08 23.60 1.44
CA ILE A 151 0.13 22.69 0.79
C ILE A 151 -1.30 22.99 1.28
N ALA A 152 -1.46 23.24 2.59
CA ALA A 152 -2.74 23.62 3.17
C ALA A 152 -3.23 24.98 2.65
N ALA A 153 -2.33 25.97 2.53
CA ALA A 153 -2.65 27.28 1.96
C ALA A 153 -3.09 27.16 0.49
N PHE A 154 -2.35 26.38 -0.31
CA PHE A 154 -2.74 26.04 -1.68
C PHE A 154 -4.16 25.45 -1.72
N ALA A 155 -4.42 24.41 -0.91
CA ALA A 155 -5.70 23.72 -0.90
C ALA A 155 -6.84 24.66 -0.48
N LEU A 156 -6.66 25.40 0.61
CA LEU A 156 -7.67 26.32 1.14
C LEU A 156 -8.07 27.38 0.12
N VAL A 157 -7.09 27.98 -0.56
CA VAL A 157 -7.36 28.99 -1.59
C VAL A 157 -7.94 28.36 -2.85
N ALA A 158 -7.44 27.21 -3.30
CA ALA A 158 -7.99 26.53 -4.46
C ALA A 158 -9.47 26.15 -4.26
N PHE A 159 -9.79 25.48 -3.14
CA PHE A 159 -11.16 25.11 -2.81
C PHE A 159 -12.04 26.32 -2.48
N GLY A 160 -11.47 27.36 -1.86
CA GLY A 160 -12.16 28.62 -1.61
C GLY A 160 -12.59 29.30 -2.90
N ILE A 161 -11.65 29.58 -3.81
CA ILE A 161 -11.95 30.21 -5.11
C ILE A 161 -12.93 29.32 -5.90
N LEU A 162 -12.71 28.01 -5.92
CA LEU A 162 -13.59 27.08 -6.62
C LEU A 162 -15.01 27.08 -6.03
N GLY A 163 -15.16 27.29 -4.72
CA GLY A 163 -16.46 27.38 -4.05
C GLY A 163 -17.29 28.58 -4.52
N PHE A 164 -16.65 29.70 -4.84
CA PHE A 164 -17.31 30.90 -5.38
C PHE A 164 -17.38 30.91 -6.91
N ALA A 165 -16.53 30.15 -7.58
CA ALA A 165 -16.51 30.05 -9.03
C ALA A 165 -17.75 29.32 -9.56
N GLU A 166 -18.46 29.93 -10.50
CA GLU A 166 -19.55 29.28 -11.24
C GLU A 166 -18.99 28.44 -12.38
N VAL A 167 -18.57 27.21 -12.04
CA VAL A 167 -18.16 26.18 -13.01
C VAL A 167 -19.23 25.10 -13.12
N GLY A 168 -19.45 24.62 -14.35
CA GLY A 168 -20.34 23.50 -14.63
C GLY A 168 -19.98 22.26 -13.82
N PHE A 169 -20.99 21.47 -13.46
CA PHE A 169 -20.86 20.32 -12.55
C PHE A 169 -19.71 19.36 -12.92
N VAL A 170 -19.65 18.98 -14.19
CA VAL A 170 -18.64 18.06 -14.74
C VAL A 170 -17.22 18.62 -14.59
N VAL A 171 -17.02 19.89 -14.97
CA VAL A 171 -15.72 20.55 -14.86
C VAL A 171 -15.30 20.69 -13.40
N ARG A 172 -16.23 21.09 -12.52
CA ARG A 172 -15.98 21.18 -11.08
C ARG A 172 -15.47 19.87 -10.53
N LEU A 173 -16.08 18.74 -10.89
CA LEU A 173 -15.64 17.42 -10.44
C LEU A 173 -14.24 17.09 -10.94
N ALA A 174 -13.93 17.36 -12.21
CA ALA A 174 -12.59 17.15 -12.75
C ALA A 174 -11.53 18.01 -12.03
N VAL A 175 -11.82 19.30 -11.80
CA VAL A 175 -10.91 20.22 -11.08
C VAL A 175 -10.70 19.76 -9.63
N VAL A 176 -11.77 19.39 -8.92
CA VAL A 176 -11.68 18.85 -7.55
C VAL A 176 -10.82 17.59 -7.50
N SER A 177 -11.00 16.67 -8.46
CA SER A 177 -10.16 15.47 -8.55
C SER A 177 -8.68 15.79 -8.74
N VAL A 178 -8.35 16.74 -9.62
CA VAL A 178 -6.96 17.18 -9.83
C VAL A 178 -6.39 17.84 -8.58
N LEU A 179 -7.17 18.67 -7.89
CA LEU A 179 -6.76 19.31 -6.64
C LEU A 179 -6.51 18.26 -5.55
N HIS A 180 -7.42 17.30 -5.37
CA HIS A 180 -7.24 16.19 -4.43
C HIS A 180 -5.99 15.36 -4.77
N ALA A 181 -5.76 15.03 -6.04
CA ALA A 181 -4.56 14.31 -6.48
C ALA A 181 -3.29 15.07 -6.11
N ASN A 182 -3.25 16.37 -6.41
CA ASN A 182 -2.09 17.21 -6.14
C ASN A 182 -1.80 17.34 -4.63
N VAL A 183 -2.83 17.65 -3.84
CA VAL A 183 -2.72 17.79 -2.38
C VAL A 183 -2.28 16.46 -1.76
N MET A 184 -2.95 15.35 -2.11
CA MET A 184 -2.63 14.02 -1.58
C MET A 184 -1.20 13.60 -1.92
N ALA A 185 -0.78 13.74 -3.18
CA ALA A 185 0.57 13.41 -3.60
C ALA A 185 1.62 14.26 -2.85
N ARG A 186 1.36 15.54 -2.63
CA ARG A 186 2.27 16.43 -1.90
C ARG A 186 2.33 16.11 -0.42
N LEU A 187 1.22 15.75 0.22
CA LEU A 187 1.17 15.31 1.61
C LEU A 187 1.95 13.99 1.81
N ILE A 188 1.73 13.00 0.93
CA ILE A 188 2.47 11.73 0.98
C ILE A 188 3.97 11.97 0.78
N ASN A 189 4.36 12.85 -0.16
CA ASN A 189 5.77 13.21 -0.34
C ASN A 189 6.34 14.00 0.85
N ALA A 190 5.56 14.86 1.52
CA ALA A 190 5.96 15.52 2.75
C ALA A 190 6.21 14.51 3.89
N ALA A 191 5.32 13.53 4.05
CA ALA A 191 5.51 12.43 4.99
C ALA A 191 6.76 11.60 4.68
N GLY A 192 6.99 11.25 3.41
CA GLY A 192 8.20 10.55 2.97
C GLY A 192 9.48 11.34 3.28
N ARG A 193 9.47 12.67 3.08
CA ARG A 193 10.59 13.56 3.46
C ARG A 193 10.81 13.59 4.97
N ALA A 194 9.75 13.60 5.76
CA ALA A 194 9.84 13.58 7.22
C ALA A 194 10.45 12.27 7.72
N MET A 195 10.00 11.13 7.19
CA MET A 195 10.46 9.80 7.63
C MET A 195 11.90 9.49 7.19
N LEU A 196 12.25 9.83 5.93
CA LEU A 196 13.55 9.48 5.36
C LEU A 196 14.60 10.58 5.52
N ALA A 197 14.17 11.83 5.77
CA ALA A 197 15.02 13.02 5.94
C ALA A 197 16.19 13.13 4.93
N PRO A 198 15.99 12.93 3.61
CA PRO A 198 17.08 12.78 2.64
C PRO A 198 17.95 14.04 2.48
N ARG A 199 17.42 15.22 2.84
CA ARG A 199 18.11 16.51 2.70
C ARG A 199 18.74 17.03 4.00
N THR A 200 18.53 16.35 5.13
CA THR A 200 19.01 16.78 6.44
C THR A 200 19.53 15.58 7.24
N PRO A 201 20.75 15.11 6.94
CA PRO A 201 21.34 13.96 7.63
C PRO A 201 21.37 14.15 9.16
N ALA A 202 21.55 15.38 9.62
CA ALA A 202 21.62 15.75 11.04
C ALA A 202 20.32 15.48 11.85
N LEU A 203 19.17 15.35 11.19
CA LEU A 203 17.85 15.11 11.82
C LEU A 203 17.34 13.68 11.58
N ARG A 204 18.14 12.81 10.96
CA ARG A 204 17.71 11.48 10.52
C ARG A 204 17.57 10.54 11.73
N LEU A 205 16.35 10.02 11.94
CA LEU A 205 16.06 9.05 13.01
C LEU A 205 16.49 7.62 12.65
N VAL A 206 16.55 7.30 11.35
CA VAL A 206 16.93 5.98 10.86
C VAL A 206 18.37 6.00 10.34
N ALA A 207 19.21 5.08 10.82
CA ALA A 207 20.59 4.94 10.34
C ALA A 207 20.64 4.30 8.94
N LEU A 208 20.35 5.08 7.89
CA LEU A 208 20.64 4.75 6.49
C LEU A 208 21.82 5.59 5.98
N ASP A 209 22.57 5.09 5.01
CA ASP A 209 23.49 5.94 4.25
C ASP A 209 22.71 7.01 3.46
N ASP A 210 23.30 8.19 3.27
CA ASP A 210 22.63 9.33 2.62
C ASP A 210 22.23 9.01 1.16
N GLU A 211 23.02 8.18 0.48
CA GLU A 211 22.72 7.66 -0.86
C GLU A 211 21.50 6.73 -0.84
N GLY A 212 21.42 5.84 0.14
CA GLY A 212 20.28 4.93 0.32
C GLY A 212 18.99 5.68 0.64
N ALA A 213 19.03 6.68 1.52
CA ALA A 213 17.87 7.50 1.87
C ALA A 213 17.34 8.30 0.67
N THR A 214 18.24 8.88 -0.13
CA THR A 214 17.88 9.62 -1.35
C THR A 214 17.25 8.69 -2.39
N TYR A 215 17.83 7.52 -2.58
CA TYR A 215 17.34 6.52 -3.52
C TYR A 215 15.94 5.99 -3.14
N VAL A 216 15.72 5.65 -1.86
CA VAL A 216 14.40 5.21 -1.37
C VAL A 216 13.38 6.33 -1.53
N TYR A 217 13.76 7.58 -1.24
CA TYR A 217 12.87 8.74 -1.44
C TYR A 217 12.51 8.96 -2.91
N LEU A 218 13.42 8.72 -3.85
CA LEU A 218 13.14 8.81 -5.27
C LEU A 218 12.06 7.79 -5.69
N TRP A 219 12.17 6.56 -5.22
CA TRP A 219 11.15 5.53 -5.45
C TRP A 219 9.83 5.83 -4.76
N TRP A 220 9.85 6.30 -3.51
CA TRP A 220 8.67 6.79 -2.81
C TRP A 220 7.91 7.82 -3.63
N ARG A 221 8.62 8.81 -4.20
CA ARG A 221 8.02 9.83 -5.07
C ARG A 221 7.47 9.23 -6.35
N ARG A 222 8.16 8.27 -6.98
CA ARG A 222 7.67 7.58 -8.18
C ARG A 222 6.38 6.82 -7.90
N PHE A 223 6.34 6.01 -6.84
CA PHE A 223 5.14 5.29 -6.41
C PHE A 223 3.99 6.25 -6.11
N THR A 224 4.26 7.30 -5.33
CA THR A 224 3.25 8.32 -4.99
C THR A 224 2.70 8.97 -6.26
N THR A 225 3.56 9.33 -7.21
CA THR A 225 3.13 9.98 -8.47
C THR A 225 2.24 9.04 -9.27
N VAL A 226 2.70 7.82 -9.53
CA VAL A 226 1.96 6.86 -10.34
C VAL A 226 0.65 6.46 -9.65
N ALA A 227 0.68 6.09 -8.38
CA ALA A 227 -0.50 5.60 -7.67
C ALA A 227 -1.55 6.70 -7.49
N VAL A 228 -1.15 7.90 -7.05
CA VAL A 228 -2.12 8.98 -6.78
C VAL A 228 -2.67 9.54 -8.09
N TYR A 229 -1.81 9.98 -9.01
CA TYR A 229 -2.30 10.57 -10.26
C TYR A 229 -3.00 9.53 -11.14
N GLY A 230 -2.49 8.29 -11.19
CA GLY A 230 -3.16 7.21 -11.90
C GLY A 230 -4.55 6.93 -11.35
N TYR A 231 -4.70 6.79 -10.03
CA TYR A 231 -6.01 6.55 -9.40
C TYR A 231 -7.00 7.69 -9.69
N PHE A 232 -6.57 8.94 -9.51
CA PHE A 232 -7.44 10.09 -9.77
C PHE A 232 -7.75 10.26 -11.26
N LEU A 233 -6.84 9.89 -12.17
CA LEU A 233 -7.09 9.89 -13.61
C LEU A 233 -8.19 8.88 -13.96
N VAL A 234 -8.03 7.63 -13.55
CA VAL A 234 -9.01 6.56 -13.83
C VAL A 234 -10.36 6.88 -13.18
N ARG A 235 -10.36 7.38 -11.94
CA ARG A 235 -11.56 7.79 -11.23
C ARG A 235 -12.26 9.00 -11.86
N THR A 236 -11.48 9.97 -12.37
CA THR A 236 -12.07 11.11 -13.09
C THR A 236 -12.70 10.63 -14.38
N GLY A 237 -12.05 9.73 -15.13
CA GLY A 237 -12.65 9.14 -16.33
C GLY A 237 -14.00 8.46 -16.05
N TRP A 238 -14.12 7.70 -14.95
CA TRP A 238 -15.40 7.13 -14.50
C TRP A 238 -16.47 8.18 -14.25
N ILE A 239 -16.11 9.28 -13.57
CA ILE A 239 -17.04 10.40 -13.33
C ILE A 239 -17.44 11.11 -14.63
N LEU A 240 -16.55 11.13 -15.62
CA LEU A 240 -16.78 11.72 -16.94
C LEU A 240 -17.55 10.78 -17.89
N GLY A 241 -17.92 9.58 -17.44
CA GLY A 241 -18.76 8.66 -18.20
C GLY A 241 -18.05 7.43 -18.78
N LEU A 242 -16.82 7.11 -18.37
CA LEU A 242 -16.23 5.81 -18.70
C LEU A 242 -17.16 4.67 -18.26
N SER A 243 -17.19 3.59 -19.02
CA SER A 243 -17.92 2.37 -18.67
C SER A 243 -17.32 1.65 -17.46
N GLN A 244 -18.11 0.81 -16.77
CA GLN A 244 -17.65 0.16 -15.53
C GLN A 244 -16.50 -0.80 -15.84
N SER A 245 -16.62 -1.51 -16.96
CA SER A 245 -15.59 -2.39 -17.49
C SER A 245 -14.29 -1.64 -17.80
N ALA A 246 -14.37 -0.45 -18.41
CA ALA A 246 -13.18 0.38 -18.65
C ALA A 246 -12.54 0.84 -17.33
N PHE A 247 -13.34 1.28 -16.35
CA PHE A 247 -12.83 1.67 -15.03
C PHE A 247 -12.08 0.53 -14.32
N VAL A 248 -12.65 -0.68 -14.31
CA VAL A 248 -12.02 -1.87 -13.73
C VAL A 248 -10.72 -2.19 -14.48
N PHE A 249 -10.77 -2.25 -15.81
CA PHE A 249 -9.60 -2.52 -16.64
C PHE A 249 -8.44 -1.55 -16.40
N PHE A 250 -8.70 -0.24 -16.41
CA PHE A 250 -7.66 0.77 -16.15
C PHE A 250 -7.16 0.74 -14.71
N SER A 251 -8.01 0.37 -13.75
CA SER A 251 -7.61 0.18 -12.35
C SER A 251 -6.68 -1.02 -12.18
N ASP A 252 -6.97 -2.13 -12.86
CA ASP A 252 -6.12 -3.32 -12.89
C ASP A 252 -4.79 -3.05 -13.59
N LEU A 253 -4.82 -2.33 -14.71
CA LEU A 253 -3.61 -1.90 -15.43
C LEU A 253 -2.73 -0.98 -14.56
N LEU A 254 -3.34 -0.08 -13.79
CA LEU A 254 -2.63 0.75 -12.83
C LEU A 254 -2.01 -0.11 -11.72
N GLY A 255 -2.76 -1.08 -11.18
CA GLY A 255 -2.26 -2.05 -10.21
C GLY A 255 -1.06 -2.83 -10.74
N LEU A 256 -1.12 -3.27 -12.00
CA LEU A 256 -0.03 -3.99 -12.67
C LEU A 256 1.22 -3.13 -12.80
N LEU A 257 1.05 -1.87 -13.18
CA LEU A 257 2.16 -0.93 -13.33
C LEU A 257 2.83 -0.68 -11.97
N ILE A 258 2.05 -0.51 -10.89
CA ILE A 258 2.57 -0.38 -9.52
C ILE A 258 3.29 -1.67 -9.07
N ALA A 259 2.74 -2.85 -9.37
CA ALA A 259 3.37 -4.13 -9.05
C ALA A 259 4.70 -4.30 -9.81
N GLY A 260 4.74 -3.97 -11.10
CA GLY A 260 5.96 -3.97 -11.91
C GLY A 260 7.01 -3.01 -11.35
N MET A 261 6.61 -1.79 -10.96
CA MET A 261 7.47 -0.84 -10.26
C MET A 261 8.03 -1.41 -8.95
N ALA A 262 7.22 -2.11 -8.16
CA ALA A 262 7.64 -2.78 -6.94
C ALA A 262 8.67 -3.89 -7.20
N ILE A 263 8.46 -4.70 -8.24
CA ILE A 263 9.42 -5.73 -8.67
C ILE A 263 10.74 -5.07 -9.08
N VAL A 264 10.71 -4.01 -9.89
CA VAL A 264 11.93 -3.29 -10.29
C VAL A 264 12.65 -2.69 -9.06
N PHE A 265 11.91 -2.11 -8.12
CA PHE A 265 12.48 -1.62 -6.86
C PHE A 265 13.16 -2.73 -6.05
N VAL A 266 12.50 -3.88 -5.88
CA VAL A 266 13.07 -5.06 -5.20
C VAL A 266 14.36 -5.52 -5.88
N LEU A 267 14.36 -5.60 -7.21
CA LEU A 267 15.54 -5.99 -7.99
C LEU A 267 16.69 -4.99 -7.85
N GLN A 268 16.41 -3.69 -7.80
CA GLN A 268 17.45 -2.68 -7.64
C GLN A 268 18.03 -2.65 -6.21
N VAL A 269 17.21 -2.93 -5.19
CA VAL A 269 17.64 -2.99 -3.78
C VAL A 269 18.23 -4.36 -3.38
N ARG A 270 18.27 -5.33 -4.32
CA ARG A 270 18.75 -6.70 -4.09
C ARG A 270 20.10 -6.79 -3.37
N VAL A 271 21.10 -6.03 -3.84
CA VAL A 271 22.50 -6.12 -3.35
C VAL A 271 22.70 -5.38 -2.02
N PRO A 272 22.23 -4.13 -1.83
CA PRO A 272 22.29 -3.46 -0.54
C PRO A 272 21.64 -4.27 0.59
N VAL A 273 20.43 -4.80 0.37
CA VAL A 273 19.71 -5.56 1.38
C VAL A 273 20.37 -6.92 1.63
N ALA A 274 20.83 -7.63 0.59
CA ALA A 274 21.59 -8.87 0.77
C ALA A 274 22.86 -8.67 1.62
N ARG A 275 23.56 -7.53 1.47
CA ARG A 275 24.72 -7.19 2.33
C ARG A 275 24.33 -7.01 3.79
N VAL A 276 23.21 -6.32 4.05
CA VAL A 276 22.69 -6.14 5.41
C VAL A 276 22.26 -7.48 6.01
N LEU A 277 21.53 -8.32 5.26
CA LEU A 277 21.14 -9.64 5.73
C LEU A 277 22.34 -10.55 6.02
N ARG A 278 23.42 -10.47 5.25
CA ARG A 278 24.61 -11.32 5.47
C ARG A 278 25.32 -11.06 6.80
N GLY A 279 25.14 -9.87 7.40
CA GLY A 279 25.66 -9.44 8.72
C GLY A 279 27.17 -9.54 8.91
N THR A 280 27.68 -9.13 10.07
CA THR A 280 29.12 -9.11 10.41
C THR A 280 29.68 -10.49 10.77
N ARG A 281 31.00 -10.65 10.66
CA ARG A 281 31.73 -11.94 10.56
C ARG A 281 31.69 -12.87 11.79
N GLU A 282 31.12 -12.45 12.91
CA GLU A 282 31.30 -13.10 14.24
C GLU A 282 30.25 -14.14 14.65
N GLU A 283 29.37 -14.58 13.74
CA GLU A 283 28.30 -15.55 14.09
C GLU A 283 28.66 -17.03 13.83
N PRO A 284 28.09 -17.96 14.64
CA PRO A 284 28.32 -19.39 14.52
C PRO A 284 27.99 -19.95 13.12
N THR A 285 28.77 -20.94 12.69
CA THR A 285 28.89 -21.42 11.31
C THR A 285 27.58 -21.85 10.64
N ASN A 286 26.63 -22.42 11.40
CA ASN A 286 25.35 -22.92 10.85
C ASN A 286 24.36 -21.79 10.55
N PHE A 287 24.17 -20.84 11.47
CA PHE A 287 23.31 -19.65 11.23
C PHE A 287 23.84 -18.79 10.08
N ARG A 288 25.16 -18.74 9.92
CA ARG A 288 25.82 -18.02 8.82
C ARG A 288 25.57 -18.64 7.44
N ARG A 289 25.23 -19.93 7.33
CA ARG A 289 24.87 -20.58 6.04
C ARG A 289 23.42 -20.29 5.69
N LEU A 290 22.48 -20.51 6.62
CA LEU A 290 21.06 -20.24 6.41
C LEU A 290 20.81 -18.76 6.06
N ARG A 291 21.43 -17.84 6.80
CA ARG A 291 21.34 -16.40 6.54
C ARG A 291 21.93 -15.99 5.19
N ARG A 292 22.96 -16.70 4.70
CA ARG A 292 23.53 -16.48 3.37
C ARG A 292 22.55 -16.89 2.28
N HIS A 293 21.96 -18.08 2.39
CA HIS A 293 20.93 -18.52 1.44
C HIS A 293 19.72 -17.60 1.46
N LEU A 294 19.26 -17.17 2.63
CA LEU A 294 18.17 -16.20 2.71
C LEU A 294 18.55 -14.86 2.05
N ALA A 295 19.77 -14.37 2.25
CA ALA A 295 20.26 -13.17 1.59
C ALA A 295 20.39 -13.30 0.06
N ASP A 296 20.53 -14.53 -0.46
CA ASP A 296 20.61 -14.78 -1.90
C ASP A 296 19.20 -14.91 -2.51
N PHE A 297 18.24 -15.51 -1.80
CA PHE A 297 16.88 -15.80 -2.32
C PHE A 297 15.78 -14.82 -1.89
N TRP A 298 16.04 -13.86 -0.99
CA TRP A 298 15.00 -12.97 -0.45
C TRP A 298 14.21 -12.21 -1.53
N HIS A 299 14.88 -11.82 -2.62
CA HIS A 299 14.27 -11.02 -3.68
C HIS A 299 13.21 -11.83 -4.44
N LEU A 300 13.40 -13.15 -4.60
CA LEU A 300 12.41 -14.04 -5.21
C LEU A 300 11.16 -14.15 -4.33
N LEU A 301 11.35 -14.28 -3.01
CA LEU A 301 10.24 -14.30 -2.05
C LEU A 301 9.46 -12.97 -2.07
N ALA A 302 10.18 -11.84 -2.13
CA ALA A 302 9.56 -10.52 -2.23
C ALA A 302 8.79 -10.33 -3.54
N ILE A 303 9.33 -10.78 -4.67
CA ILE A 303 8.65 -10.74 -5.97
C ILE A 303 7.41 -11.63 -5.96
N ALA A 304 7.52 -12.86 -5.45
CA ALA A 304 6.39 -13.78 -5.32
C ALA A 304 5.29 -13.17 -4.45
N TYR A 305 5.65 -12.47 -3.36
CA TYR A 305 4.69 -11.79 -2.50
C TYR A 305 4.00 -10.60 -3.21
N VAL A 306 4.75 -9.79 -3.96
CA VAL A 306 4.17 -8.70 -4.78
C VAL A 306 3.22 -9.27 -5.84
N ALA A 307 3.60 -10.35 -6.51
CA ALA A 307 2.75 -11.04 -7.48
C ALA A 307 1.49 -11.61 -6.82
N ALA A 308 1.59 -12.17 -5.62
CA ALA A 308 0.44 -12.68 -4.88
C ALA A 308 -0.53 -11.55 -4.45
N ILE A 309 -0.01 -10.40 -4.00
CA ILE A 309 -0.83 -9.22 -3.70
C ILE A 309 -1.59 -8.76 -4.95
N TYR A 310 -0.91 -8.67 -6.08
CA TYR A 310 -1.53 -8.26 -7.34
C TYR A 310 -2.57 -9.29 -7.83
N ALA A 311 -2.28 -10.59 -7.70
CA ALA A 311 -3.23 -11.64 -8.04
C ALA A 311 -4.49 -11.54 -7.17
N VAL A 312 -4.35 -11.34 -5.85
CA VAL A 312 -5.50 -11.13 -4.95
C VAL A 312 -6.31 -9.89 -5.34
N TRP A 313 -5.65 -8.83 -5.77
CA TRP A 313 -6.31 -7.61 -6.26
C TRP A 313 -7.15 -7.89 -7.51
N VAL A 314 -6.54 -8.41 -8.58
CA VAL A 314 -7.19 -8.60 -9.89
C VAL A 314 -8.24 -9.71 -9.89
N LEU A 315 -8.03 -10.73 -9.06
CA LEU A 315 -8.98 -11.83 -8.92
C LEU A 315 -10.14 -11.49 -7.97
N GLU A 316 -10.16 -10.26 -7.43
CA GLU A 316 -11.14 -9.76 -6.47
C GLU A 316 -11.43 -10.75 -5.31
N ILE A 317 -10.39 -11.47 -4.85
CA ILE A 317 -10.57 -12.59 -3.92
C ILE A 317 -11.17 -12.07 -2.61
N PRO A 318 -12.40 -12.50 -2.24
CA PRO A 318 -13.04 -12.05 -1.02
C PRO A 318 -12.19 -12.38 0.21
N GLY A 319 -11.80 -11.36 0.97
CA GLY A 319 -10.95 -11.54 2.15
C GLY A 319 -9.49 -11.90 1.86
N GLY A 320 -9.04 -11.93 0.59
CA GLY A 320 -7.66 -12.29 0.23
C GLY A 320 -6.61 -11.38 0.87
N PHE A 321 -6.86 -10.06 0.93
CA PHE A 321 -5.98 -9.13 1.65
C PHE A 321 -5.90 -9.41 3.15
N ALA A 322 -7.04 -9.74 3.78
CA ALA A 322 -7.08 -10.07 5.19
C ALA A 322 -6.33 -11.37 5.48
N TYR A 323 -6.46 -12.37 4.61
CA TYR A 323 -5.70 -13.61 4.68
C TYR A 323 -4.19 -13.36 4.52
N LEU A 324 -3.77 -12.66 3.46
CA LEU A 324 -2.37 -12.29 3.23
C LEU A 324 -1.79 -11.51 4.43
N ALA A 325 -2.52 -10.52 4.94
CA ALA A 325 -2.08 -9.73 6.08
C ALA A 325 -1.93 -10.60 7.35
N ARG A 326 -2.90 -11.48 7.64
CA ARG A 326 -2.82 -12.42 8.76
C ARG A 326 -1.67 -13.39 8.61
N ALA A 327 -1.52 -14.01 7.44
CA ALA A 327 -0.45 -14.97 7.15
C ALA A 327 0.94 -14.32 7.27
N SER A 328 1.11 -13.12 6.73
CA SER A 328 2.34 -12.33 6.86
C SER A 328 2.63 -11.95 8.31
N LEU A 329 1.61 -11.50 9.04
CA LEU A 329 1.75 -11.14 10.46
C LEU A 329 2.13 -12.35 11.31
N LEU A 330 1.46 -13.49 11.11
CA LEU A 330 1.77 -14.74 11.80
C LEU A 330 3.19 -15.22 11.47
N SER A 331 3.61 -15.14 10.20
CA SER A 331 4.96 -15.51 9.79
C SER A 331 6.02 -14.63 10.46
N ILE A 332 5.81 -13.31 10.51
CA ILE A 332 6.69 -12.38 11.23
C ILE A 332 6.72 -12.72 12.71
N LEU A 333 5.57 -12.98 13.33
CA LEU A 333 5.45 -13.29 14.75
C LEU A 333 6.20 -14.59 15.09
N VAL A 334 6.05 -15.63 14.27
CA VAL A 334 6.79 -16.91 14.42
C VAL A 334 8.30 -16.68 14.32
N VAL A 335 8.77 -15.92 13.32
CA VAL A 335 10.20 -15.62 13.17
C VAL A 335 10.75 -14.82 14.35
N VAL A 336 9.99 -13.83 14.84
CA VAL A 336 10.36 -13.03 16.02
C VAL A 336 10.39 -13.91 17.27
N ALA A 337 9.38 -14.75 17.49
CA ALA A 337 9.31 -15.67 18.62
C ALA A 337 10.49 -16.66 18.60
N ALA A 338 10.78 -17.27 17.46
CA ALA A 338 11.93 -18.16 17.28
C ALA A 338 13.26 -17.44 17.62
N ARG A 339 13.41 -16.18 17.19
CA ARG A 339 14.59 -15.37 17.51
C ARG A 339 14.70 -15.04 19.00
N LEU A 340 13.58 -14.73 19.67
CA LEU A 340 13.56 -14.49 21.11
C LEU A 340 13.92 -15.74 21.91
N VAL A 341 13.40 -16.91 21.50
CA VAL A 341 13.75 -18.20 22.11
C VAL A 341 15.25 -18.49 21.93
N TYR A 342 15.82 -18.26 20.76
CA TYR A 342 17.25 -18.43 20.51
C TYR A 342 18.12 -17.52 21.40
N LEU A 343 17.77 -16.23 21.51
CA LEU A 343 18.48 -15.28 22.37
C LEU A 343 18.30 -15.60 23.86
N GLY A 344 17.12 -16.10 24.25
CA GLY A 344 16.81 -16.56 25.60
C GLY A 344 17.63 -17.79 26.00
N LEU A 345 17.70 -18.81 25.14
CA LEU A 345 18.54 -20.00 25.36
C LEU A 345 20.01 -19.61 25.53
N GLY A 346 20.51 -18.68 24.72
CA GLY A 346 21.89 -18.17 24.84
C GLY A 346 22.17 -17.49 26.18
N ARG A 347 21.22 -16.71 26.71
CA ARG A 347 21.34 -16.06 28.02
C ARG A 347 21.24 -17.05 29.17
N VAL A 348 20.28 -17.98 29.14
CA VAL A 348 20.08 -18.96 30.21
C VAL A 348 21.28 -19.91 30.30
N LEU A 349 21.79 -20.39 29.17
CA LEU A 349 23.01 -21.21 29.14
C LEU A 349 24.24 -20.40 29.61
N GLY A 350 24.36 -19.12 29.23
CA GLY A 350 25.45 -18.26 29.70
C GLY A 350 25.41 -17.96 31.21
N THR A 351 24.22 -17.81 31.79
CA THR A 351 24.04 -17.54 33.23
C THR A 351 24.26 -18.80 34.07
N ILE A 352 23.77 -19.96 33.62
CA ILE A 352 23.97 -21.24 34.34
C ILE A 352 25.45 -21.64 34.35
N PHE A 353 26.19 -21.40 33.26
CA PHE A 353 27.63 -21.73 33.18
C PHE A 353 28.57 -20.70 33.83
N LYS A 354 28.11 -19.48 34.11
CA LYS A 354 28.90 -18.53 34.92
C LYS A 354 28.79 -18.84 36.42
N LEU A 355 27.63 -19.36 36.87
CA LEU A 355 27.47 -19.83 38.25
C LEU A 355 28.34 -21.06 38.60
N SER A 356 28.81 -21.84 37.61
CA SER A 356 29.67 -23.01 37.85
C SER A 356 31.15 -22.69 38.04
N VAL A 357 31.57 -21.41 38.00
CA VAL A 357 32.97 -21.03 38.28
C VAL A 357 33.27 -21.02 39.78
N GLU A 358 32.25 -20.86 40.63
CA GLU A 358 32.42 -20.87 42.10
C GLU A 358 32.45 -22.30 42.68
N THR A 359 31.81 -23.27 42.01
CA THR A 359 31.84 -24.71 42.37
C THR A 359 33.12 -25.42 41.92
N ARG A 360 34.00 -24.69 41.21
CA ARG A 360 35.25 -25.16 40.58
C ARG A 360 36.33 -25.58 41.58
N VAL A 361 36.12 -25.33 42.87
CA VAL A 361 37.07 -25.62 43.95
C VAL A 361 36.75 -26.93 44.70
N GLN A 362 35.51 -27.46 44.64
CA GLN A 362 35.09 -28.52 45.57
C GLN A 362 34.84 -29.92 44.99
N PHE A 363 34.59 -30.14 43.69
CA PHE A 363 34.26 -31.49 43.18
C PHE A 363 34.78 -31.80 41.75
N PRO A 364 36.02 -32.31 41.58
CA PRO A 364 36.65 -32.57 40.28
C PRO A 364 36.15 -33.83 39.52
N LEU A 365 35.26 -34.65 40.09
CA LEU A 365 34.86 -35.94 39.50
C LEU A 365 33.51 -35.95 38.75
N LEU A 366 32.76 -34.84 38.74
CA LEU A 366 31.48 -34.72 38.04
C LEU A 366 31.58 -34.19 36.60
N GLU A 367 32.77 -33.77 36.16
CA GLU A 367 33.01 -33.26 34.80
C GLU A 367 32.91 -34.35 33.71
N ALA A 368 33.30 -35.60 34.00
CA ALA A 368 33.42 -36.64 32.96
C ALA A 368 32.07 -37.12 32.39
N ARG A 369 30.95 -36.95 33.12
CA ARG A 369 29.61 -37.39 32.67
C ARG A 369 28.74 -36.25 32.14
N ALA A 370 28.82 -35.04 32.69
CA ALA A 370 27.99 -33.91 32.26
C ALA A 370 28.46 -33.28 30.93
N ASN A 371 29.76 -33.33 30.65
CA ASN A 371 30.34 -32.74 29.44
C ASN A 371 30.05 -33.53 28.15
N ARG A 372 29.42 -34.72 28.26
CA ARG A 372 29.05 -35.57 27.12
C ARG A 372 27.71 -35.18 26.49
N TYR A 373 26.80 -34.52 27.23
CA TYR A 373 25.45 -34.21 26.78
C TYR A 373 25.28 -32.78 26.23
N LEU A 374 26.18 -31.86 26.59
CA LEU A 374 26.19 -30.46 26.13
C LEU A 374 26.36 -30.28 24.61
N PRO A 375 27.29 -31.00 23.94
CA PRO A 375 27.41 -30.89 22.49
C PRO A 375 26.17 -31.44 21.78
N PHE A 376 25.52 -32.46 22.36
CA PHE A 376 24.36 -33.12 21.78
C PHE A 376 23.11 -32.25 21.86
N LEU A 377 22.80 -31.66 23.01
CA LEU A 377 21.66 -30.72 23.16
C LEU A 377 21.81 -29.48 22.27
N ARG A 378 23.03 -28.94 22.16
CA ARG A 378 23.32 -27.81 21.28
C ARG A 378 23.18 -28.18 19.80
N ARG A 379 23.52 -29.42 19.42
CA ARG A 379 23.39 -29.95 18.05
C ARG A 379 21.93 -30.27 17.70
N VAL A 380 21.16 -30.83 18.64
CA VAL A 380 19.71 -31.08 18.47
C VAL A 380 18.94 -29.77 18.35
N GLY A 381 19.24 -28.78 19.20
CA GLY A 381 18.64 -27.44 19.07
C GLY A 381 18.98 -26.75 17.75
N GLN A 382 20.18 -26.95 17.22
CA GLN A 382 20.58 -26.44 15.90
C GLN A 382 19.92 -27.17 14.73
N ILE A 383 19.68 -28.49 14.85
CA ILE A 383 19.00 -29.29 13.81
C ILE A 383 17.51 -28.94 13.76
N LEU A 384 16.85 -28.81 14.90
CA LEU A 384 15.44 -28.42 14.99
C LEU A 384 15.20 -27.00 14.46
N LEU A 385 16.15 -26.09 14.64
CA LEU A 385 16.10 -24.73 14.07
C LEU A 385 16.51 -24.65 12.59
N ALA A 386 17.13 -25.68 12.02
CA ALA A 386 17.47 -25.72 10.60
C ALA A 386 16.39 -26.42 9.76
N LEU A 387 15.51 -27.19 10.41
CA LEU A 387 14.37 -27.89 9.80
C LEU A 387 13.08 -27.06 9.81
N LEU A 388 13.05 -26.00 10.60
CA LEU A 388 11.95 -25.01 10.68
C LEU A 388 12.36 -23.76 9.89
#